data_AF-A0A839GKL2-F1
#
_entry.id   AF-A0A839GKL2-F1
#
_cell.length_a   1.000
_cell.length_b   1.000
_cell.length_c   1.000
_cell.angle_alpha   90.00
_cell.angle_beta   90.00
_cell.angle_gamma   90.00
#
_symmetry.space_group_name_H-M   'P 1'
#
loop_
_entity.id
_entity.type
_entity.pdbx_description
1 polymer ?
#
loop_
_entity_poly.entity_id
_entity_poly.type
_entity_poly.pdbx_seq_one_letter_code
_entity_poly.pdbx_strand_id
1 'polypeptide(L)'
;MKRIDLKDGHHLMLHFSADELPMNQNSLFQRYLMLDAGIGRTMQDVEAHDQRFYQLLKAGRMNEAMTELANRHYNFFHILEGTNWPGLAFCCLVHSVDGEPVTDYSEQGLAALKDRLSGYGLTQGSVEGLLEEVKKRKAQEMRLAFPEYFSEDAQAELLQKVKVKALARLEMLGSEEPRPDLERVVTDAEAYLLAEIMPRNFDLSNPANAVSQHEKAFGDLCASLEAAGVQAPEKLTEKQFYQRLRFHENRAKQQSRRK
;
A
#
# COMPACT_ATOMS: atom_id res chain seq x y z
N MET A 1 2.89 -1.39 -22.08
CA MET A 1 3.07 -2.63 -21.31
C MET A 1 4.52 -3.05 -21.41
N LYS A 2 5.04 -3.80 -20.43
CA LYS A 2 6.43 -4.30 -20.43
C LYS A 2 6.42 -5.82 -20.61
N ARG A 3 7.18 -6.33 -21.57
CA ARG A 3 7.41 -7.78 -21.74
C ARG A 3 8.46 -8.24 -20.73
N ILE A 4 8.18 -9.35 -20.05
CA ILE A 4 9.12 -10.03 -19.15
C ILE A 4 9.34 -11.44 -19.69
N ASP A 5 10.56 -11.76 -20.06
CA ASP A 5 10.94 -13.10 -20.51
C ASP A 5 11.23 -14.00 -19.30
N LEU A 6 10.75 -15.24 -19.38
CA LEU A 6 10.83 -16.26 -18.36
C LEU A 6 11.62 -17.47 -18.91
N LYS A 7 11.74 -18.55 -18.12
CA LYS A 7 12.44 -19.77 -18.56
C LYS A 7 11.68 -20.45 -19.72
N ASP A 8 12.41 -21.27 -20.46
CA ASP A 8 11.87 -22.16 -21.50
C ASP A 8 11.05 -21.45 -22.60
N GLY A 9 11.34 -20.17 -22.84
CA GLY A 9 10.68 -19.36 -23.88
C GLY A 9 9.33 -18.77 -23.45
N HIS A 10 8.91 -19.00 -22.20
CA HIS A 10 7.73 -18.37 -21.64
C HIS A 10 7.93 -16.87 -21.48
N HIS A 11 6.83 -16.11 -21.56
CA HIS A 11 6.87 -14.66 -21.32
C HIS A 11 5.53 -14.14 -20.82
N LEU A 12 5.57 -12.99 -20.14
CA LEU A 12 4.36 -12.27 -19.74
C LEU A 12 4.38 -10.82 -20.21
N MET A 13 3.19 -10.25 -20.33
CA MET A 13 2.98 -8.82 -20.53
C MET A 13 2.50 -8.20 -19.22
N LEU A 14 3.22 -7.20 -18.73
CA LEU A 14 2.95 -6.52 -17.47
C LEU A 14 2.41 -5.11 -17.73
N HIS A 15 1.34 -4.73 -17.02
CA HIS A 15 0.91 -3.35 -16.89
C HIS A 15 1.98 -2.58 -16.11
N PHE A 16 2.66 -1.65 -16.77
CA PHE A 16 3.85 -0.99 -16.21
C PHE A 16 3.64 0.52 -15.99
N SER A 17 2.43 1.02 -16.27
CA SER A 17 2.07 2.44 -16.20
C SER A 17 0.63 2.62 -15.72
N ALA A 18 0.33 3.76 -15.10
CA ALA A 18 -1.03 4.14 -14.70
C ALA A 18 -1.94 4.42 -15.92
N ASP A 19 -1.36 4.65 -17.10
CA ASP A 19 -2.09 4.76 -18.37
C ASP A 19 -2.61 3.39 -18.87
N GLU A 20 -2.14 2.28 -18.30
CA GLU A 20 -2.41 0.93 -18.81
C GLU A 20 -3.22 0.06 -17.85
N LEU A 21 -3.06 0.24 -16.54
CA LEU A 21 -3.66 -0.63 -15.53
C LEU A 21 -5.14 -0.26 -15.30
N PRO A 22 -6.09 -1.18 -15.51
CA PRO A 22 -7.49 -0.98 -15.16
C PRO A 22 -7.69 -0.70 -13.68
N MET A 23 -8.65 0.16 -13.34
CA MET A 23 -8.81 0.65 -11.97
C MET A 23 -9.30 -0.44 -11.00
N ASN A 24 -10.12 -1.38 -11.44
CA ASN A 24 -10.48 -2.55 -10.64
C ASN A 24 -9.26 -3.41 -10.28
N GLN A 25 -8.36 -3.65 -11.24
CA GLN A 25 -7.11 -4.36 -11.01
C GLN A 25 -6.17 -3.55 -10.12
N ASN A 26 -6.11 -2.22 -10.30
CA ASN A 26 -5.36 -1.33 -9.40
C ASN A 26 -5.90 -1.40 -7.97
N SER A 27 -7.22 -1.43 -7.78
CA SER A 27 -7.82 -1.55 -6.46
C SER A 27 -7.43 -2.86 -5.76
N LEU A 28 -7.45 -3.99 -6.50
CA LEU A 28 -6.96 -5.29 -6.00
C LEU A 28 -5.46 -5.28 -5.70
N PHE A 29 -4.67 -4.67 -6.58
CA PHE A 29 -3.24 -4.47 -6.38
C PHE A 29 -2.95 -3.69 -5.08
N GLN A 30 -3.65 -2.57 -4.85
CA GLN A 30 -3.51 -1.77 -3.63
C GLN A 30 -3.95 -2.55 -2.38
N ARG A 31 -4.99 -3.38 -2.48
CA ARG A 31 -5.41 -4.27 -1.37
C ARG A 31 -4.27 -5.19 -0.93
N TYR A 32 -3.59 -5.87 -1.86
CA TYR A 32 -2.49 -6.77 -1.49
C TYR A 32 -1.26 -6.02 -0.96
N LEU A 33 -0.94 -4.84 -1.51
CA LEU A 33 0.10 -3.98 -0.93
C LEU A 33 -0.25 -3.51 0.48
N MET A 34 -1.53 -3.24 0.76
CA MET A 34 -2.00 -2.84 2.08
C MET A 34 -1.86 -3.97 3.10
N LEU A 35 -2.20 -5.20 2.71
CA LEU A 35 -2.02 -6.39 3.55
C LEU A 35 -0.53 -6.64 3.86
N ASP A 36 0.33 -6.57 2.84
CA ASP A 36 1.78 -6.70 3.01
C ASP A 36 2.34 -5.65 3.97
N ALA A 37 2.01 -4.38 3.77
CA ALA A 37 2.52 -3.28 4.58
C ALA A 37 1.94 -3.23 6.01
N GLY A 38 0.73 -3.75 6.19
CA GLY A 38 -0.02 -3.61 7.44
C GLY A 38 0.05 -4.83 8.37
N ILE A 39 0.16 -6.03 7.81
CA ILE A 39 0.26 -7.29 8.56
C ILE A 39 1.66 -7.89 8.44
N GLY A 40 2.31 -7.75 7.28
CA GLY A 40 3.58 -8.42 7.01
C GLY A 40 3.43 -9.92 6.75
N ARG A 41 4.58 -10.56 6.54
CA ARG A 41 4.67 -11.98 6.15
C ARG A 41 5.96 -12.67 6.59
N THR A 42 6.76 -12.01 7.41
CA THR A 42 8.07 -12.51 7.87
C THR A 42 8.21 -12.42 9.39
N MET A 43 9.15 -13.18 9.95
CA MET A 43 9.44 -13.10 11.39
C MET A 43 10.01 -11.72 11.78
N GLN A 44 10.67 -11.03 10.85
CA GLN A 44 11.10 -9.65 11.05
C GLN A 44 9.91 -8.70 11.21
N ASP A 45 8.84 -8.92 10.44
CA ASP A 45 7.60 -8.14 10.58
C ASP A 45 6.93 -8.42 11.94
N VAL A 46 6.96 -9.67 12.42
CA VAL A 46 6.49 -10.03 13.77
C VAL A 46 7.25 -9.22 14.83
N GLU A 47 8.57 -9.16 14.74
CA GLU A 47 9.39 -8.37 15.66
C GLU A 47 9.04 -6.89 15.59
N ALA A 48 8.81 -6.36 14.38
CA ALA A 48 8.39 -4.97 14.20
C ALA A 48 7.04 -4.68 14.88
N HIS A 49 6.07 -5.59 14.79
CA HIS A 49 4.79 -5.48 15.51
C HIS A 49 4.98 -5.54 17.02
N ASP A 50 5.82 -6.45 17.54
CA ASP A 50 6.14 -6.53 18.97
C ASP A 50 6.74 -5.21 19.48
N GLN A 51 7.69 -4.64 18.74
CA GLN A 51 8.29 -3.35 19.11
C GLN A 51 7.26 -2.22 19.15
N ARG A 52 6.36 -2.13 18.15
CA ARG A 52 5.28 -1.13 18.12
C ARG A 52 4.27 -1.33 19.25
N PHE A 53 3.88 -2.57 19.52
CA PHE A 53 3.01 -2.93 20.62
C PHE A 53 3.53 -2.38 21.97
N TYR A 54 4.81 -2.65 22.28
CA TYR A 54 5.41 -2.13 23.52
C TYR A 54 5.49 -0.60 23.55
N GLN A 55 5.76 0.05 22.43
CA GLN A 55 5.77 1.52 22.34
C GLN A 55 4.38 2.12 22.61
N LEU A 56 3.33 1.54 22.03
CA LEU A 56 1.95 1.98 22.22
C LEU A 56 1.47 1.76 23.66
N LEU A 57 1.83 0.63 24.28
CA LEU A 57 1.56 0.39 25.70
C LEU A 57 2.20 1.44 26.60
N LYS A 58 3.49 1.74 26.38
CA LYS A 58 4.20 2.79 27.13
C LYS A 58 3.58 4.17 26.97
N ALA A 59 3.03 4.46 25.79
CA ALA A 59 2.32 5.70 25.49
C ALA A 59 0.86 5.75 25.99
N GLY A 60 0.37 4.69 26.67
CA GLY A 60 -1.02 4.61 27.15
C GLY A 60 -2.07 4.42 26.04
N ARG A 61 -1.66 4.07 24.82
CA ARG A 61 -2.53 3.92 23.64
C ARG A 61 -3.05 2.49 23.51
N MET A 62 -3.82 2.05 24.52
CA MET A 62 -4.23 0.65 24.68
C MET A 62 -4.97 0.08 23.46
N ASN A 63 -5.92 0.81 22.87
CA ASN A 63 -6.71 0.31 21.73
C ASN A 63 -5.83 0.01 20.50
N GLU A 64 -4.84 0.86 20.26
CA GLU A 64 -3.90 0.69 19.15
C GLU A 64 -2.90 -0.42 19.45
N ALA A 65 -2.43 -0.54 20.69
CA ALA A 65 -1.62 -1.67 21.11
C ALA A 65 -2.36 -3.01 20.85
N MET A 66 -3.64 -3.11 21.21
CA MET A 66 -4.45 -4.30 20.92
C MET A 66 -4.58 -4.57 19.43
N THR A 67 -4.60 -3.52 18.60
CA THR A 67 -4.64 -3.66 17.14
C THR A 67 -3.31 -4.17 16.59
N GLU A 68 -2.17 -3.67 17.07
CA GLU A 68 -0.85 -4.21 16.73
C GLU A 68 -0.69 -5.68 17.16
N LEU A 69 -1.20 -6.04 18.35
CA LEU A 69 -1.20 -7.43 18.80
C LEU A 69 -2.02 -8.35 17.88
N ALA A 70 -3.17 -7.87 17.40
CA ALA A 70 -3.99 -8.61 16.43
C ALA A 70 -3.27 -8.73 15.07
N ASN A 71 -2.66 -7.65 14.57
CA ASN A 71 -1.89 -7.67 13.32
C ASN A 71 -0.71 -8.65 13.41
N ARG A 72 0.00 -8.68 14.55
CA ARG A 72 1.02 -9.68 14.85
C ARG A 72 0.47 -11.11 14.79
N HIS A 73 -0.71 -11.35 15.34
CA HIS A 73 -1.34 -12.67 15.29
C HIS A 73 -1.65 -13.09 13.85
N TYR A 74 -2.20 -12.18 13.03
CA TYR A 74 -2.43 -12.45 11.60
C TYR A 74 -1.12 -12.72 10.86
N ASN A 75 -0.05 -11.97 11.16
CA ASN A 75 1.26 -12.20 10.57
C ASN A 75 1.76 -13.64 10.81
N PHE A 76 1.72 -14.11 12.06
CA PHE A 76 2.06 -15.49 12.38
C PHE A 76 1.23 -16.50 11.58
N PHE A 77 -0.07 -16.28 11.48
CA PHE A 77 -0.94 -17.13 10.68
C PHE A 77 -0.51 -17.15 9.19
N HIS A 78 -0.22 -15.98 8.61
CA HIS A 78 0.22 -15.87 7.22
C HIS A 78 1.60 -16.48 6.94
N ILE A 79 2.52 -16.43 7.90
CA ILE A 79 3.81 -17.15 7.82
C ILE A 79 3.55 -18.66 7.73
N LEU A 80 2.68 -19.20 8.59
CA LEU A 80 2.36 -20.63 8.62
C LEU A 80 1.66 -21.10 7.33
N GLU A 81 0.75 -20.28 6.80
CA GLU A 81 0.05 -20.54 5.54
C GLU A 81 0.92 -20.29 4.29
N GLY A 82 2.15 -19.77 4.44
CA GLY A 82 3.02 -19.44 3.31
C GLY A 82 2.45 -18.35 2.41
N THR A 83 1.68 -17.42 2.97
CA THR A 83 1.00 -16.37 2.21
C THR A 83 2.02 -15.41 1.57
N ASN A 84 1.86 -15.13 0.28
CA ASN A 84 2.76 -14.25 -0.47
C ASN A 84 2.02 -13.05 -1.07
N TRP A 85 1.79 -12.01 -0.25
CA TRP A 85 1.09 -10.80 -0.68
C TRP A 85 1.75 -10.08 -1.85
N PRO A 86 3.09 -9.91 -1.90
CA PRO A 86 3.73 -9.31 -3.08
C PRO A 86 3.55 -10.16 -4.33
N GLY A 87 3.62 -11.49 -4.24
CA GLY A 87 3.31 -12.38 -5.35
C GLY A 87 1.89 -12.15 -5.91
N LEU A 88 0.90 -12.03 -5.03
CA LEU A 88 -0.50 -11.76 -5.42
C LEU A 88 -0.68 -10.34 -5.99
N ALA A 89 -0.05 -9.34 -5.39
CA ALA A 89 -0.03 -7.97 -5.91
C ALA A 89 0.58 -7.93 -7.31
N PHE A 90 1.69 -8.63 -7.53
CA PHE A 90 2.33 -8.71 -8.85
C PHE A 90 1.41 -9.35 -9.88
N CYS A 91 0.72 -10.43 -9.53
CA CYS A 91 -0.23 -11.10 -10.42
C CYS A 91 -1.37 -10.18 -10.86
N CYS A 92 -1.78 -9.21 -10.04
CA CYS A 92 -2.77 -8.19 -10.42
C CYS A 92 -2.30 -7.27 -11.56
N LEU A 93 -0.99 -7.18 -11.80
CA LEU A 93 -0.39 -6.35 -12.86
C LEU A 93 -0.19 -7.13 -14.17
N VAL A 94 -0.35 -8.45 -14.15
CA VAL A 94 -0.13 -9.29 -15.32
C VAL A 94 -1.32 -9.15 -16.26
N HIS A 95 -1.05 -8.71 -17.49
CA HIS A 95 -2.04 -8.63 -18.55
C HIS A 95 -2.22 -9.98 -19.26
N SER A 96 -1.13 -10.61 -19.66
CA SER A 96 -1.17 -11.87 -20.42
C SER A 96 0.08 -12.71 -20.18
N VAL A 97 -0.05 -14.02 -20.40
CA VAL A 97 1.04 -14.99 -20.34
C VAL A 97 1.04 -15.82 -21.61
N ASP A 98 2.16 -15.84 -22.33
CA ASP A 98 2.32 -16.51 -23.63
C ASP A 98 1.26 -16.10 -24.67
N GLY A 99 0.82 -14.84 -24.63
CA GLY A 99 -0.21 -14.29 -25.51
C GLY A 99 -1.65 -14.46 -25.01
N GLU A 100 -1.88 -15.31 -24.00
CA GLU A 100 -3.21 -15.54 -23.43
C GLU A 100 -3.55 -14.50 -22.36
N PRO A 101 -4.64 -13.72 -22.51
CA PRO A 101 -5.05 -12.72 -21.52
C PRO A 101 -5.40 -13.35 -20.18
N VAL A 102 -4.91 -12.74 -19.10
CA VAL A 102 -5.37 -13.05 -17.74
C VAL A 102 -6.72 -12.39 -17.53
N THR A 103 -7.71 -13.18 -17.12
CA THR A 103 -9.10 -12.72 -16.93
C THR A 103 -9.66 -13.04 -15.54
N ASP A 104 -9.11 -14.05 -14.87
CA ASP A 104 -9.49 -14.44 -13.52
C ASP A 104 -8.57 -13.78 -12.48
N TYR A 105 -9.07 -12.72 -11.86
CA TYR A 105 -8.41 -12.00 -10.77
C TYR A 105 -9.03 -12.35 -9.40
N SER A 106 -9.74 -13.47 -9.30
CA SER A 106 -10.16 -14.01 -8.00
C SER A 106 -8.95 -14.47 -7.19
N GLU A 107 -9.12 -14.66 -5.87
CA GLU A 107 -8.04 -15.13 -5.00
C GLU A 107 -7.45 -16.47 -5.48
N GLN A 108 -8.31 -17.40 -5.91
CA GLN A 108 -7.89 -18.69 -6.47
C GLN A 108 -7.19 -18.52 -7.81
N GLY A 109 -7.71 -17.66 -8.70
CA GLY A 109 -7.11 -17.36 -10.00
C GLY A 109 -5.71 -16.75 -9.86
N LEU A 110 -5.55 -15.79 -8.95
CA LEU A 110 -4.25 -15.17 -8.65
C LEU A 110 -3.26 -16.14 -8.00
N ALA A 111 -3.73 -17.02 -7.11
CA ALA A 111 -2.89 -18.05 -6.52
C ALA A 111 -2.38 -19.03 -7.58
N ALA A 112 -3.25 -19.49 -8.49
CA ALA A 112 -2.88 -20.37 -9.59
C ALA A 112 -1.94 -19.69 -10.59
N LEU A 113 -2.18 -18.41 -10.91
CA LEU A 113 -1.30 -17.62 -11.78
C LEU A 113 0.09 -17.47 -11.16
N LYS A 114 0.17 -17.15 -9.86
CA LYS A 114 1.43 -17.06 -9.11
C LYS A 114 2.23 -18.36 -9.22
N ASP A 115 1.57 -19.50 -8.98
CA ASP A 115 2.23 -20.82 -9.01
C ASP A 115 2.70 -21.17 -10.42
N ARG A 116 1.90 -20.86 -11.44
CA ARG A 116 2.29 -21.02 -12.86
C ARG A 116 3.53 -20.19 -13.19
N LEU A 117 3.55 -18.90 -12.82
CA LEU A 117 4.69 -18.02 -13.09
C LEU A 117 5.95 -18.45 -12.34
N SER A 118 5.80 -18.94 -11.10
CA SER A 118 6.90 -19.54 -10.35
C SER A 118 7.43 -20.80 -11.06
N GLY A 119 6.54 -21.63 -11.62
CA GLY A 119 6.90 -22.78 -12.45
C GLY A 119 7.70 -22.39 -13.70
N TYR A 120 7.41 -21.22 -14.28
CA TYR A 120 8.18 -20.62 -15.38
C TYR A 120 9.48 -19.93 -14.94
N GLY A 121 9.86 -20.06 -13.66
CA GLY A 121 11.11 -19.55 -13.12
C GLY A 121 11.09 -18.11 -12.67
N LEU A 122 9.91 -17.49 -12.52
CA LEU A 122 9.79 -16.19 -11.88
C LEU A 122 10.11 -16.32 -10.38
N THR A 123 11.17 -15.65 -9.92
CA THR A 123 11.62 -15.73 -8.52
C THR A 123 11.00 -14.63 -7.67
N GLN A 124 10.97 -14.84 -6.35
CA GLN A 124 10.51 -13.83 -5.39
C GLN A 124 11.30 -12.51 -5.50
N GLY A 125 12.62 -12.56 -5.68
CA GLY A 125 13.43 -11.36 -5.87
C GLY A 125 13.11 -10.61 -7.17
N SER A 126 12.78 -11.34 -8.24
CA SER A 126 12.32 -10.74 -9.50
C SER A 126 10.96 -10.05 -9.33
N VAL A 127 10.04 -10.68 -8.59
CA VAL A 127 8.73 -10.09 -8.25
C VAL A 127 8.92 -8.79 -7.48
N GLU A 128 9.73 -8.79 -6.42
CA GLU A 128 9.97 -7.61 -5.58
C GLU A 128 10.60 -6.46 -6.37
N GLY A 129 11.63 -6.75 -7.19
CA GLY A 129 12.26 -5.74 -8.04
C GLY A 129 11.28 -5.11 -9.04
N LEU A 130 10.48 -5.94 -9.73
CA LEU A 130 9.50 -5.46 -10.70
C LEU A 130 8.36 -4.67 -10.03
N LEU A 131 7.90 -5.09 -8.85
CA LEU A 131 6.91 -4.37 -8.08
C LEU A 131 7.38 -2.96 -7.72
N GLU A 132 8.61 -2.83 -7.21
CA GLU A 132 9.17 -1.53 -6.86
C GLU A 132 9.35 -0.63 -8.09
N GLU A 133 9.77 -1.19 -9.23
CA GLU A 133 9.82 -0.45 -10.50
C GLU A 133 8.45 0.09 -10.91
N VAL A 134 7.41 -0.76 -10.88
CA VAL A 134 6.03 -0.37 -11.23
C VAL A 134 5.51 0.69 -10.27
N LYS A 135 5.67 0.48 -8.95
CA LYS A 135 5.23 1.44 -7.92
C LYS A 135 5.86 2.81 -8.14
N LYS A 136 7.19 2.85 -8.35
CA LYS A 136 7.93 4.10 -8.57
C LYS A 136 7.47 4.81 -9.83
N ARG A 137 7.33 4.07 -10.94
CA ARG A 137 6.89 4.65 -12.21
C ARG A 137 5.47 5.22 -12.12
N LYS A 138 4.54 4.44 -11.56
CA LYS A 138 3.16 4.89 -11.36
C LYS A 138 3.07 6.12 -10.45
N ALA A 139 3.79 6.12 -9.34
CA ALA A 139 3.84 7.28 -8.44
C ALA A 139 4.32 8.54 -9.18
N GLN A 140 5.38 8.43 -9.99
CA GLN A 140 5.88 9.54 -10.79
C GLN A 140 4.83 10.04 -11.80
N GLU A 141 4.20 9.15 -12.56
CA GLU A 141 3.17 9.50 -13.55
C GLU A 141 1.96 10.19 -12.89
N MET A 142 1.48 9.65 -11.78
CA MET A 142 0.31 10.17 -11.07
C MET A 142 0.58 11.52 -10.40
N ARG A 143 1.77 11.73 -9.85
CA ARG A 143 2.19 13.04 -9.30
C ARG A 143 2.24 14.13 -10.34
N LEU A 144 2.77 13.82 -11.53
CA LEU A 144 2.83 14.77 -12.63
C LEU A 144 1.44 15.13 -13.14
N ALA A 145 0.54 14.15 -13.21
CA ALA A 145 -0.81 14.35 -13.76
C ALA A 145 -1.80 14.96 -12.75
N PHE A 146 -1.68 14.61 -11.46
CA PHE A 146 -2.63 15.01 -10.41
C PHE A 146 -1.91 15.34 -9.09
N PRO A 147 -1.07 16.38 -9.05
CA PRO A 147 -0.32 16.74 -7.84
C PRO A 147 -1.21 16.98 -6.62
N GLU A 148 -2.48 17.38 -6.81
CA GLU A 148 -3.45 17.58 -5.73
C GLU A 148 -3.85 16.32 -4.95
N TYR A 149 -3.68 15.12 -5.53
CA TYR A 149 -4.00 13.85 -4.87
C TYR A 149 -2.77 13.09 -4.36
N PHE A 150 -1.56 13.48 -4.78
CA PHE A 150 -0.34 12.68 -4.60
C PHE A 150 0.87 13.48 -4.07
N SER A 151 0.66 14.59 -3.34
CA SER A 151 1.76 15.41 -2.78
C SER A 151 2.57 14.66 -1.68
N GLU A 152 3.85 15.01 -1.54
CA GLU A 152 4.80 14.35 -0.62
C GLU A 152 4.91 14.99 0.77
N ASP A 153 4.12 16.05 1.04
CA ASP A 153 4.34 16.92 2.21
C ASP A 153 4.35 16.14 3.54
N ALA A 154 3.49 15.12 3.68
CA ALA A 154 3.40 14.28 4.87
C ALA A 154 4.63 13.35 5.06
N GLN A 155 5.23 12.83 3.97
CA GLN A 155 6.39 11.94 4.06
C GLN A 155 7.67 12.70 4.44
N ALA A 156 7.81 13.94 3.94
CA ALA A 156 8.95 14.79 4.26
C ALA A 156 9.01 15.13 5.76
N GLU A 157 7.85 15.44 6.36
CA GLU A 157 7.77 15.76 7.79
C GLU A 157 8.08 14.53 8.66
N LEU A 158 7.57 13.35 8.30
CA LEU A 158 7.88 12.10 8.99
C LEU A 158 9.39 11.80 8.96
N LEU A 159 10.03 11.91 7.79
CA LEU A 159 11.48 11.73 7.62
C LEU A 159 12.29 12.73 8.45
N GLN A 160 11.84 13.98 8.52
CA GLN A 160 12.47 15.00 9.36
C GLN A 160 12.44 14.59 10.84
N LYS A 161 11.30 14.07 11.32
CA LYS A 161 11.17 13.62 12.72
C LYS A 161 12.03 12.40 13.03
N VAL A 162 12.13 11.44 12.11
CA VAL A 162 13.06 10.31 12.22
C VAL A 162 14.51 10.80 12.30
N LYS A 163 14.90 11.76 11.46
CA LYS A 163 16.24 12.34 11.47
C LYS A 163 16.55 13.06 12.79
N VAL A 164 15.64 13.91 13.27
CA VAL A 164 15.77 14.63 14.54
C VAL A 164 15.95 13.65 15.70
N LYS A 165 15.12 12.61 15.77
CA LYS A 165 15.23 11.54 16.77
C LYS A 165 16.59 10.83 16.71
N ALA A 166 17.05 10.45 15.52
CA ALA A 166 18.31 9.73 15.35
C ALA A 166 19.51 10.59 15.78
N LEU A 167 19.54 11.86 15.39
CA LEU A 167 20.60 12.80 15.78
C LEU A 167 20.64 13.04 17.28
N ALA A 168 19.47 13.26 17.91
CA ALA A 168 19.38 13.45 19.36
C ALA A 168 19.91 12.22 20.13
N ARG A 169 19.56 11.00 19.70
CA ARG A 169 20.09 9.77 20.31
C ARG A 169 21.60 9.64 20.15
N LEU A 170 22.17 9.98 18.99
CA LEU A 170 23.62 9.94 18.77
C LEU A 170 24.35 10.94 19.67
N GLU A 171 23.81 12.15 19.83
CA GLU A 171 24.40 13.16 20.71
C GLU A 171 24.32 12.76 22.19
N MET A 172 23.21 12.14 22.62
CA MET A 172 23.10 11.57 23.96
C MET A 172 24.14 10.46 24.21
N LEU A 173 24.34 9.56 23.24
CA LEU A 173 25.34 8.48 23.35
C LEU A 173 26.78 8.99 23.45
N GLY A 174 27.06 10.16 22.85
CA GLY A 174 28.36 10.82 22.91
C GLY A 174 28.57 11.71 24.13
N SER A 175 27.57 11.86 25.00
CA SER A 175 27.63 12.72 26.18
C SER A 175 27.90 11.90 27.45
N GLU A 176 28.81 12.39 28.30
CA GLU A 176 29.07 11.78 29.62
C GLU A 176 28.05 12.23 30.69
N GLU A 177 27.33 13.33 30.44
CA GLU A 177 26.31 13.87 31.33
C GLU A 177 24.89 13.57 30.82
N PRO A 178 23.90 13.43 31.71
CA PRO A 178 22.50 13.32 31.30
C PRO A 178 22.04 14.54 30.49
N ARG A 179 21.36 14.31 29.37
CA ARG A 179 20.86 15.35 28.45
C ARG A 179 19.32 15.37 28.39
N PRO A 180 18.64 15.91 29.44
CA PRO A 180 17.18 15.93 29.51
C PRO A 180 16.53 16.77 28.40
N ASP A 181 17.26 17.75 27.84
CA ASP A 181 16.87 18.52 26.66
C ASP A 181 16.71 17.61 25.43
N LEU A 182 17.67 16.72 25.20
CA LEU A 182 17.63 15.76 24.09
C LEU A 182 16.63 14.62 24.34
N GLU A 183 16.47 14.17 25.59
CA GLU A 183 15.43 13.20 25.96
C GLU A 183 14.03 13.70 25.60
N ARG A 184 13.76 14.99 25.85
CA ARG A 184 12.51 15.62 25.46
C ARG A 184 12.34 15.64 23.93
N VAL A 185 13.39 15.99 23.18
CA VAL A 185 13.36 15.97 21.71
C VAL A 185 13.06 14.57 21.18
N VAL A 186 13.68 13.53 21.75
CA VAL A 186 13.40 12.13 21.38
C VAL A 186 11.96 11.77 21.69
N THR A 187 11.47 12.13 22.88
CA THR A 187 10.10 11.83 23.31
C THR A 187 9.06 12.51 22.42
N ASP A 188 9.24 13.80 22.11
CA ASP A 188 8.34 14.57 21.25
C ASP A 188 8.34 14.00 19.81
N ALA A 189 9.51 13.63 19.30
CA ALA A 189 9.62 12.96 18.00
C ALA A 189 8.95 11.59 18.01
N GLU A 190 9.10 10.80 19.07
CA GLU A 190 8.44 9.49 19.22
C GLU A 190 6.93 9.62 19.31
N ALA A 191 6.42 10.58 20.07
CA ALA A 191 4.98 10.85 20.17
C ALA A 191 4.38 11.23 18.81
N TYR A 192 5.08 12.09 18.05
CA TYR A 192 4.69 12.44 16.69
C TYR A 192 4.67 11.22 15.76
N LEU A 193 5.77 10.45 15.73
CA LEU A 193 5.88 9.27 14.88
C LEU A 193 4.80 8.22 15.20
N LEU A 194 4.49 8.03 16.48
CA LEU A 194 3.42 7.15 16.91
C LEU A 194 2.05 7.68 16.46
N ALA A 195 1.80 9.00 16.54
CA ALA A 195 0.52 9.58 16.13
C ALA A 195 0.26 9.42 14.62
N GLU A 196 1.30 9.56 13.79
CA GLU A 196 1.21 9.44 12.34
C GLU A 196 1.12 7.99 11.85
N ILE A 197 1.71 7.04 12.59
CA ILE A 197 1.76 5.61 12.20
C ILE A 197 0.78 4.81 13.05
N MET A 198 -0.50 5.21 13.02
CA MET A 198 -1.53 4.41 13.68
C MET A 198 -1.68 3.04 13.00
N PRO A 199 -1.75 1.94 13.78
CA PRO A 199 -1.96 0.63 13.22
C PRO A 199 -3.32 0.57 12.51
N ARG A 200 -3.29 0.11 11.26
CA ARG A 200 -4.52 -0.21 10.54
C ARG A 200 -5.12 -1.48 11.11
N ASN A 201 -6.45 -1.53 11.21
CA ASN A 201 -7.14 -2.72 11.67
C ASN A 201 -7.34 -3.69 10.49
N PHE A 202 -6.96 -4.95 10.65
CA PHE A 202 -7.16 -6.00 9.65
C PHE A 202 -8.09 -7.14 10.11
N ASP A 203 -8.78 -6.96 11.25
CA ASP A 203 -9.79 -7.89 11.72
C ASP A 203 -11.03 -7.80 10.83
N LEU A 204 -11.38 -8.90 10.16
CA LEU A 204 -12.51 -8.96 9.22
C LEU A 204 -13.87 -8.74 9.90
N SER A 205 -13.96 -8.98 11.21
CA SER A 205 -15.18 -8.72 11.98
C SER A 205 -15.35 -7.25 12.37
N ASN A 206 -14.31 -6.44 12.23
CA ASN A 206 -14.31 -5.03 12.60
C ASN A 206 -14.77 -4.14 11.43
N PRO A 207 -15.79 -3.28 11.59
CA PRO A 207 -16.20 -2.35 10.55
C PRO A 207 -15.10 -1.38 10.09
N ALA A 208 -14.11 -1.10 10.94
CA ALA A 208 -12.94 -0.27 10.63
C ALA A 208 -11.81 -1.05 9.93
N ASN A 209 -12.06 -2.29 9.49
CA ASN A 209 -11.12 -3.08 8.71
C ASN A 209 -10.61 -2.30 7.49
N ALA A 210 -9.30 -2.17 7.35
CA ALA A 210 -8.67 -1.33 6.34
C ALA A 210 -8.94 -1.83 4.91
N VAL A 211 -9.02 -3.14 4.69
CA VAL A 211 -9.37 -3.72 3.39
C VAL A 211 -10.83 -3.43 3.06
N SER A 212 -11.75 -3.64 4.00
CA SER A 212 -13.17 -3.33 3.79
C SER A 212 -13.42 -1.83 3.58
N GLN A 213 -12.68 -0.96 4.27
CA GLN A 213 -12.75 0.49 4.08
C GLN A 213 -12.25 0.90 2.69
N HIS A 214 -11.14 0.30 2.23
CA HIS A 214 -10.61 0.51 0.89
C HIS A 214 -11.60 0.07 -0.20
N GLU A 215 -12.17 -1.13 -0.07
CA GLU A 215 -13.16 -1.66 -1.03
C GLU A 215 -14.43 -0.81 -1.08
N LYS A 216 -14.93 -0.35 0.09
CA LYS A 216 -16.06 0.58 0.17
C LYS A 216 -15.74 1.92 -0.48
N ALA A 217 -14.61 2.53 -0.14
CA ALA A 217 -14.20 3.82 -0.71
C ALA A 217 -14.07 3.73 -2.24
N PHE A 218 -13.52 2.63 -2.76
CA PHE A 218 -13.46 2.40 -4.20
C PHE A 218 -14.86 2.27 -4.81
N GLY A 219 -15.75 1.50 -4.18
CA GLY A 219 -17.15 1.36 -4.60
C GLY A 219 -17.90 2.69 -4.63
N ASP A 220 -17.74 3.51 -3.59
CA ASP A 220 -18.36 4.83 -3.47
C ASP A 220 -17.86 5.79 -4.57
N LEU A 221 -16.56 5.77 -4.88
CA LEU A 221 -16.00 6.56 -5.98
C LEU A 221 -16.54 6.11 -7.34
N CYS A 222 -16.62 4.80 -7.58
CA CYS A 222 -17.24 4.26 -8.79
C CYS A 222 -18.71 4.69 -8.91
N ALA A 223 -19.51 4.50 -7.85
CA ALA A 223 -20.92 4.88 -7.83
C ALA A 223 -21.12 6.40 -8.06
N SER A 224 -20.23 7.23 -7.50
CA SER A 224 -20.22 8.68 -7.74
C SER A 224 -19.95 9.02 -9.21
N LEU A 225 -19.00 8.34 -9.85
CA LEU A 225 -18.70 8.53 -11.28
C LEU A 225 -19.85 8.03 -12.17
N GLU A 226 -20.47 6.90 -11.84
CA GLU A 226 -21.64 6.37 -12.54
C GLU A 226 -22.83 7.33 -12.45
N ALA A 227 -23.11 7.85 -11.25
CA ALA A 227 -24.13 8.88 -11.04
C ALA A 227 -23.85 10.16 -11.86
N ALA A 228 -22.58 10.41 -12.17
CA ALA A 228 -22.14 11.51 -13.02
C ALA A 228 -22.13 11.17 -14.54
N GLY A 229 -22.55 9.95 -14.92
CA GLY A 229 -22.70 9.50 -16.30
C GLY A 229 -21.49 8.77 -16.89
N VAL A 230 -20.49 8.41 -16.07
CA VAL A 230 -19.34 7.63 -16.51
C VAL A 230 -19.74 6.15 -16.57
N GLN A 231 -19.56 5.51 -17.73
CA GLN A 231 -19.85 4.09 -17.90
C GLN A 231 -18.67 3.23 -17.43
N ALA A 232 -18.95 2.20 -16.64
CA ALA A 232 -17.98 1.21 -16.16
C ALA A 232 -16.67 1.85 -15.63
N PRO A 233 -16.75 2.77 -14.63
CA PRO A 233 -15.58 3.48 -14.13
C PRO A 233 -14.48 2.53 -13.63
N GLU A 234 -14.85 1.34 -13.14
CA GLU A 234 -13.93 0.31 -12.69
C GLU A 234 -13.04 -0.26 -13.81
N LYS A 235 -13.45 -0.13 -15.08
CA LYS A 235 -12.68 -0.57 -16.25
C LYS A 235 -11.80 0.53 -16.85
N LEU A 236 -11.96 1.77 -16.41
CA LEU A 236 -11.06 2.85 -16.81
C LEU A 236 -9.64 2.55 -16.34
N THR A 237 -8.64 3.01 -17.09
CA THR A 237 -7.28 2.97 -16.58
C THR A 237 -7.16 3.88 -15.36
N GLU A 238 -6.21 3.61 -14.47
CA GLU A 238 -6.02 4.40 -13.24
C GLU A 238 -5.97 5.90 -13.54
N LYS A 239 -5.20 6.33 -14.55
CA LYS A 239 -5.14 7.75 -14.92
C LYS A 239 -6.46 8.28 -15.48
N GLN A 240 -7.18 7.51 -16.29
CA GLN A 240 -8.50 7.90 -16.79
C GLN A 240 -9.50 8.05 -15.64
N PHE A 241 -9.45 7.17 -14.64
CA PHE A 241 -10.30 7.24 -13.47
C PHE A 241 -10.10 8.56 -12.70
N TYR A 242 -8.85 8.91 -12.37
CA TYR A 242 -8.54 10.16 -11.68
C TYR A 242 -8.85 11.40 -12.54
N GLN A 243 -8.70 11.33 -13.87
CA GLN A 243 -9.15 12.40 -14.77
C GLN A 243 -10.66 12.66 -14.67
N ARG A 244 -11.47 11.60 -14.65
CA ARG A 244 -12.93 11.71 -14.52
C ARG A 244 -13.31 12.26 -13.14
N LEU A 245 -12.69 11.74 -12.08
CA LEU A 245 -12.93 12.21 -10.73
C LEU A 245 -12.66 13.72 -10.60
N ARG A 246 -11.48 14.16 -11.02
CA ARG A 246 -11.08 15.58 -11.02
C ARG A 246 -12.05 16.47 -11.81
N PHE A 247 -12.48 16.02 -13.00
CA PHE A 247 -13.41 16.76 -13.83
C PHE A 247 -14.75 17.00 -13.11
N HIS A 248 -15.32 15.96 -12.50
CA HIS A 248 -16.60 16.05 -11.80
C HIS A 248 -16.51 16.82 -10.48
N GLU A 249 -15.43 16.67 -9.72
CA GLU A 249 -15.18 17.49 -8.52
C GLU A 249 -15.08 18.99 -8.85
N ASN A 250 -14.35 19.35 -9.90
CA ASN A 250 -14.22 20.74 -10.32
C ASN A 250 -15.56 21.33 -10.79
N ARG A 251 -16.37 20.53 -11.49
CA ARG A 251 -17.72 20.92 -11.90
C ARG A 251 -18.64 21.14 -10.70
N ALA A 252 -18.61 20.25 -9.70
CA ALA A 252 -19.39 20.39 -8.48
C ALA A 252 -18.99 21.66 -7.70
N LYS A 253 -17.68 21.92 -7.56
CA LYS A 253 -17.15 23.15 -6.94
C LYS A 253 -17.64 24.40 -7.67
N GLN A 254 -17.62 24.42 -9.00
CA GLN A 254 -18.12 25.55 -9.79
C GLN A 254 -19.63 25.80 -9.62
N GLN A 255 -20.43 24.74 -9.52
CA GLN A 255 -21.87 24.85 -9.29
C GLN A 255 -22.20 25.34 -7.87
N SER A 256 -21.43 24.92 -6.86
CA SER A 256 -21.60 25.38 -5.48
C SER A 256 -21.28 26.87 -5.29
N ARG A 257 -20.32 27.42 -6.05
CA ARG A 257 -19.96 28.85 -6.01
C ARG A 257 -20.94 29.78 -6.73
N ARG A 258 -21.88 29.21 -7.50
CA ARG A 258 -22.91 29.96 -8.25
C ARG A 258 -24.26 30.00 -7.54
N LYS A 259 -24.43 29.25 -6.45
CA LYS A 259 -25.58 29.31 -5.54
C LYS A 259 -25.23 30.21 -4.37
#